data_AF-A0A2Z3HKB2-F1
#
_entry.id   AF-A0A2Z3HKB2-F1
#
_cell.length_a   1.000
_cell.length_b   1.000
_cell.length_c   1.000
_cell.angle_alpha   90.00
_cell.angle_beta   90.00
_cell.angle_gamma   90.00
#
_symmetry.space_group_name_H-M   'P 1'
#
loop_
_entity.id
_entity.type
_entity.pdbx_description
1 polymer ?
#
loop_
_entity_poly.entity_id
_entity_poly.type
_entity_poly.pdbx_seq_one_letter_code
_entity_poly.pdbx_strand_id
1 'polypeptide(L)'
;MREALLYPRADCLVFCPTMRQSMEMLRKVRDFYRALGSPVAELADTKTSLELANGSRVISLPDSQEGVVGFSAPRLVVIDEGSRVSDELYKSVRPMLAVSKGQLLTLSTPFGNQGWFFDIWDDSAEGLKRRSKLHEPWQRTAVPASQIPRITPEFLEDERAELGERWFQQEYFLRFLDSIDAVFSQAVIHGARSEGIEPLFDLGA
;
A
#
# COMPACT_ATOMS: atom_id res chain seq x y z
N MET A 1 9.99 11.57 -7.35
CA MET A 1 10.89 12.53 -8.03
C MET A 1 10.26 13.88 -8.31
N ARG A 2 9.11 13.98 -8.99
CA ARG A 2 8.47 15.28 -9.30
C ARG A 2 8.43 16.22 -8.08
N GLU A 3 7.91 15.76 -6.95
CA GLU A 3 7.82 16.57 -5.73
C GLU A 3 9.19 17.05 -5.24
N ALA A 4 10.17 16.15 -5.16
CA ALA A 4 11.53 16.49 -4.72
C ALA A 4 12.25 17.49 -5.64
N LEU A 5 11.95 17.48 -6.95
CA LEU A 5 12.56 18.39 -7.93
C LEU A 5 11.88 19.77 -7.96
N LEU A 6 10.55 19.80 -7.92
CA LEU A 6 9.78 21.04 -8.11
C LEU A 6 9.60 21.85 -6.82
N TYR A 7 9.74 21.22 -5.66
CA TYR A 7 9.55 21.88 -4.37
C TYR A 7 10.83 21.74 -3.54
N PRO A 8 11.47 22.85 -3.15
CA PRO A 8 12.66 22.81 -2.31
C PRO A 8 12.33 22.35 -0.89
N ARG A 9 13.27 21.67 -0.24
CA ARG A 9 13.13 21.11 1.12
C ARG A 9 11.91 20.17 1.25
N ALA A 10 11.64 19.40 0.20
CA ALA A 10 10.57 18.41 0.19
C ALA A 10 11.07 17.03 0.61
N ASP A 11 10.56 16.53 1.73
CA ASP A 11 10.74 15.13 2.13
C ASP A 11 9.72 14.24 1.42
N CYS A 12 10.23 13.29 0.65
CA CYS A 12 9.47 12.24 -0.03
C CYS A 12 9.83 10.88 0.58
N LEU A 13 8.90 10.29 1.32
CA LEU A 13 9.10 8.99 1.98
C LEU A 13 8.49 7.87 1.14
N VAL A 14 9.20 6.75 1.00
CA VAL A 14 8.72 5.56 0.31
C VAL A 14 8.86 4.33 1.21
N PHE A 15 7.75 3.83 1.71
CA PHE A 15 7.71 2.62 2.54
C PHE A 15 7.49 1.39 1.66
N CYS A 16 8.25 0.33 1.93
CA CYS A 16 8.12 -0.97 1.27
C CYS A 16 8.08 -2.07 2.34
N PRO A 17 7.57 -3.28 2.04
CA PRO A 17 7.44 -4.34 3.05
C PRO A 17 8.78 -4.78 3.67
N THR A 18 9.87 -4.75 2.89
CA THR A 18 11.19 -5.19 3.36
C THR A 18 12.29 -4.20 3.00
N MET A 19 13.39 -4.21 3.77
CA MET A 19 14.56 -3.37 3.52
C MET A 19 15.16 -3.60 2.12
N ARG A 20 15.11 -4.85 1.64
CA ARG A 20 15.57 -5.18 0.28
C ARG A 20 14.71 -4.48 -0.77
N GLN A 21 13.40 -4.50 -0.63
CA GLN A 21 12.49 -3.81 -1.54
C GLN A 21 12.68 -2.29 -1.48
N SER A 22 12.89 -1.71 -0.30
CA SER A 22 13.18 -0.28 -0.15
C SER A 22 14.44 0.15 -0.92
N MET A 23 15.51 -0.65 -0.83
CA MET A 23 16.75 -0.38 -1.58
C MET A 23 16.54 -0.48 -3.10
N GLU A 24 15.82 -1.48 -3.57
CA GLU A 24 15.50 -1.64 -5.00
C GLU A 24 14.59 -0.51 -5.53
N MET A 25 13.60 -0.09 -4.73
CA MET A 25 12.74 1.03 -5.05
C MET A 25 13.56 2.30 -5.24
N LEU A 26 14.47 2.61 -4.31
CA LEU A 26 15.31 3.79 -4.45
C LEU A 26 16.29 3.68 -5.62
N ARG A 27 16.79 2.49 -5.96
CA ARG A 27 17.57 2.28 -7.19
C ARG A 27 16.77 2.67 -8.44
N LYS A 28 15.50 2.26 -8.55
CA LYS A 28 14.63 2.67 -9.67
C LYS A 28 14.40 4.18 -9.71
N VAL A 29 14.23 4.80 -8.54
CA VAL A 29 14.10 6.26 -8.41
C VAL A 29 15.35 6.97 -8.95
N ARG A 30 16.55 6.47 -8.61
CA ARG A 30 17.82 7.00 -9.15
C ARG A 30 17.93 6.84 -10.65
N ASP A 31 17.60 5.66 -11.16
CA ASP A 31 17.66 5.38 -12.61
C ASP A 31 16.77 6.38 -13.37
N PHE A 32 15.56 6.63 -12.86
CA PHE A 32 14.65 7.64 -13.41
C PHE A 32 15.21 9.06 -13.27
N TYR A 33 15.72 9.43 -12.10
CA TYR A 33 16.30 10.75 -11.85
C TYR A 33 17.51 11.05 -12.77
N ARG A 34 18.39 10.07 -12.97
CA ARG A 34 19.53 10.18 -13.90
C ARG A 34 19.08 10.25 -15.35
N ALA A 35 18.03 9.50 -15.73
CA ALA A 35 17.43 9.58 -17.05
C ALA A 35 16.82 10.98 -17.36
N LEU A 36 16.44 11.74 -16.32
CA LEU A 36 16.03 13.15 -16.46
C LEU A 36 17.22 14.12 -16.60
N GLY A 37 18.46 13.62 -16.65
CA GLY A 37 19.67 14.45 -16.76
C GLY A 37 20.12 15.06 -15.43
N SER A 38 19.67 14.52 -14.29
CA SER A 38 20.05 14.98 -12.94
C SER A 38 19.91 16.50 -12.74
N PRO A 39 18.70 17.08 -12.90
CA PRO A 39 18.50 18.53 -13.01
C PRO A 39 18.79 19.34 -11.73
N VAL A 40 18.90 18.70 -10.57
CA VAL A 40 19.26 19.33 -9.29
C VAL A 40 20.37 18.50 -8.67
N ALA A 41 21.58 19.04 -8.51
CA ALA A 41 22.75 18.28 -8.07
C ALA A 41 22.50 17.41 -6.83
N GLU A 42 23.11 16.23 -6.80
CA GLU A 42 23.08 15.31 -5.64
C GLU A 42 24.01 15.86 -4.54
N LEU A 43 23.51 15.99 -3.31
CA LEU A 43 24.33 16.31 -2.13
C LEU A 43 24.80 15.06 -1.40
N ALA A 44 23.93 14.06 -1.31
CA ALA A 44 24.23 12.77 -0.69
C ALA A 44 23.44 11.65 -1.36
N ASP A 45 24.07 10.50 -1.56
CA ASP A 45 23.45 9.30 -2.10
C ASP A 45 23.85 8.09 -1.25
N THR A 46 22.90 7.56 -0.48
CA THR A 46 23.07 6.38 0.38
C THR A 46 22.09 5.30 -0.03
N LYS A 47 22.32 4.02 0.32
CA LYS A 47 21.43 2.91 -0.12
C LYS A 47 19.94 3.14 0.08
N THR A 48 19.54 3.95 1.07
CA THR A 48 18.14 4.23 1.45
C THR A 48 17.76 5.71 1.39
N SER A 49 18.64 6.62 0.96
CA SER A 49 18.30 8.04 0.80
C SER A 49 19.04 8.71 -0.35
N LEU A 50 18.35 9.62 -1.04
CA LEU A 50 18.90 10.56 -2.01
C LEU A 50 18.59 11.99 -1.55
N GLU A 51 19.63 12.81 -1.36
CA GLU A 51 19.51 14.23 -0.98
C GLU A 51 19.97 15.11 -2.15
N LEU A 52 19.19 16.15 -2.42
CA LEU A 52 19.40 17.06 -3.55
C LEU A 52 19.80 18.46 -3.06
N ALA A 53 20.47 19.23 -3.92
CA ALA A 53 20.98 20.56 -3.62
C ALA A 53 19.90 21.60 -3.27
N ASN A 54 18.64 21.33 -3.61
CA ASN A 54 17.49 22.13 -3.20
C ASN A 54 16.98 21.80 -1.78
N GLY A 55 17.69 20.93 -1.04
CA GLY A 55 17.36 20.46 0.30
C GLY A 55 16.28 19.38 0.33
N SER A 56 15.79 18.91 -0.81
CA SER A 56 14.80 17.84 -0.88
C SER A 56 15.44 16.48 -0.69
N ARG A 57 14.68 15.54 -0.12
CA ARG A 57 15.15 14.19 0.17
C ARG A 57 14.14 13.16 -0.34
N VAL A 58 14.64 12.09 -0.93
CA VAL A 58 13.87 10.88 -1.22
C VAL A 58 14.41 9.76 -0.37
N ILE A 59 13.60 9.26 0.56
CA ILE A 59 14.02 8.31 1.58
C ILE A 59 13.15 7.06 1.43
N SER A 60 13.78 5.89 1.31
CA SER A 60 13.06 4.62 1.25
C SER A 60 13.33 3.78 2.48
N LEU A 61 12.26 3.32 3.12
CA LEU A 61 12.25 2.69 4.44
C LEU A 61 11.48 1.37 4.39
N PRO A 62 11.86 0.36 5.19
CA PRO A 62 11.05 -0.83 5.35
C PRO A 62 9.82 -0.55 6.21
N ASP A 63 8.93 -1.53 6.30
CA ASP A 63 7.89 -1.59 7.32
C ASP A 63 8.52 -1.80 8.70
N SER A 64 8.86 -0.70 9.37
CA SER A 64 9.30 -0.70 10.77
C SER A 64 8.81 0.54 11.50
N GLN A 65 8.23 0.37 12.69
CA GLN A 65 7.74 1.49 13.49
C GLN A 65 8.85 2.46 13.91
N GLU A 66 10.06 1.95 14.20
CA GLU A 66 11.22 2.75 14.58
C GLU A 66 11.66 3.72 13.47
N GLY A 67 11.50 3.34 12.19
CA GLY A 67 11.90 4.15 11.06
C GLY A 67 11.03 5.39 10.83
N VAL A 68 9.86 5.47 11.48
CA VAL A 68 8.83 6.48 11.21
C VAL A 68 8.99 7.70 12.14
N VAL A 69 9.29 7.48 13.42
CA VAL A 69 9.22 8.48 14.52
C VAL A 69 10.07 9.75 14.29
N GLY A 70 11.07 9.73 13.40
CA GLY A 70 11.95 10.87 13.13
C GLY A 70 11.50 11.83 12.02
N PHE A 71 10.48 11.48 11.22
CA PHE A 71 10.05 12.31 10.10
C PHE A 71 8.84 13.17 10.48
N SER A 72 8.88 14.45 10.11
CA SER A 72 7.77 15.38 10.35
C SER A 72 7.39 16.08 9.05
N ALA A 73 6.08 16.26 8.84
CA ALA A 73 5.53 17.01 7.72
C ALA A 73 6.06 16.59 6.32
N PRO A 74 6.11 15.29 5.96
CA PRO A 74 6.53 14.88 4.63
C PRO A 74 5.58 15.45 3.57
N ARG A 75 6.14 15.83 2.43
CA ARG A 75 5.36 16.36 1.30
C ARG A 75 4.65 15.25 0.53
N LEU A 76 5.32 14.11 0.41
CA LEU A 76 4.80 12.91 -0.24
C LEU A 76 5.18 11.70 0.59
N VAL A 77 4.20 10.84 0.83
CA VAL A 77 4.43 9.48 1.33
C VAL A 77 3.87 8.50 0.32
N VAL A 78 4.70 7.55 -0.09
CA VAL A 78 4.32 6.42 -0.94
C VAL A 78 4.43 5.15 -0.12
N ILE A 79 3.42 4.30 -0.16
CA ILE A 79 3.46 2.95 0.39
C ILE A 79 3.40 1.98 -0.79
N ASP A 80 4.52 1.32 -1.07
CA ASP A 80 4.61 0.28 -2.09
C ASP A 80 4.21 -1.07 -1.50
N GLU A 81 3.57 -1.90 -2.33
CA GLU A 81 2.94 -3.16 -1.91
C GLU A 81 2.06 -3.00 -0.65
N GLY A 82 1.19 -1.99 -0.65
CA GLY A 82 0.40 -1.61 0.53
C GLY A 82 -0.41 -2.72 1.20
N SER A 83 -0.85 -3.76 0.47
CA SER A 83 -1.54 -4.91 1.07
C SER A 83 -0.63 -5.81 1.93
N ARG A 84 0.69 -5.66 1.80
CA ARG A 84 1.74 -6.40 2.53
C ARG A 84 2.40 -5.55 3.61
N VAL A 85 2.01 -4.27 3.73
CA VAL A 85 2.50 -3.34 4.75
C VAL A 85 1.55 -3.35 5.95
N SER A 86 2.12 -3.32 7.15
CA SER A 86 1.38 -3.37 8.41
C SER A 86 0.40 -2.21 8.58
N ASP A 87 -0.72 -2.52 9.22
CA ASP A 87 -1.68 -1.52 9.71
C ASP A 87 -1.02 -0.50 10.65
N GLU A 88 0.01 -0.91 11.39
CA GLU A 88 0.72 -0.08 12.35
C GLU A 88 1.55 1.00 11.65
N LEU A 89 2.27 0.64 10.59
CA LEU A 89 2.96 1.61 9.74
C LEU A 89 1.97 2.59 9.12
N TYR A 90 0.87 2.08 8.55
CA TYR A 90 -0.16 2.96 7.99
C TYR A 90 -0.70 3.94 9.05
N LYS A 91 -1.04 3.46 10.25
CA LYS A 91 -1.53 4.29 11.35
C LYS A 91 -0.50 5.31 11.84
N SER A 92 0.79 4.99 11.83
CA SER A 92 1.86 5.91 12.26
C SER A 92 2.21 6.98 11.22
N VAL A 93 2.07 6.69 9.93
CA VAL A 93 2.30 7.65 8.84
C VAL A 93 1.18 8.69 8.75
N ARG A 94 -0.08 8.28 8.97
CA ARG A 94 -1.26 9.13 8.78
C ARG A 94 -1.18 10.48 9.53
N PRO A 95 -0.81 10.54 10.82
CA PRO A 95 -0.65 11.80 11.56
C PRO A 95 0.38 12.78 10.95
N MET A 96 1.42 12.28 10.28
CA MET A 96 2.52 13.10 9.76
C MET A 96 2.06 14.06 8.66
N LEU A 97 1.00 13.69 7.94
CA LEU A 97 0.45 14.46 6.83
C LEU A 97 -0.42 15.64 7.29
N ALA A 98 -0.79 15.68 8.58
CA ALA A 98 -1.70 16.70 9.11
C ALA A 98 -1.15 18.12 8.98
N VAL A 99 0.17 18.30 9.12
CA VAL A 99 0.83 19.62 9.10
C VAL A 99 1.23 20.02 7.68
N SER A 100 1.78 19.09 6.89
CA SER A 100 2.28 19.39 5.55
C SER A 100 1.19 19.54 4.50
N LYS A 101 -0.02 19.05 4.76
CA LYS A 101 -1.02 18.75 3.72
C LYS A 101 -0.41 17.93 2.58
N GLY A 102 0.51 17.02 2.96
CA GLY A 102 1.22 16.15 2.04
C GLY A 102 0.30 15.11 1.42
N GLN A 103 0.75 14.51 0.32
CA GLN A 103 0.00 13.47 -0.36
C GLN A 103 0.38 12.08 0.16
N LEU A 104 -0.61 11.21 0.31
CA LEU A 104 -0.40 9.78 0.55
C LEU A 104 -0.79 9.00 -0.71
N LEU A 105 0.14 8.23 -1.24
CA LEU A 105 -0.05 7.35 -2.39
C LEU A 105 0.20 5.91 -1.95
N THR A 106 -0.58 4.96 -2.47
CA THR A 106 -0.32 3.54 -2.29
C THR A 106 -0.47 2.80 -3.61
N LEU A 107 0.36 1.78 -3.83
CA LEU A 107 0.33 0.88 -4.96
C LEU A 107 0.39 -0.54 -4.43
N SER A 108 -0.49 -1.43 -4.90
CA SER A 108 -0.45 -2.83 -4.48
C SER A 108 -1.33 -3.72 -5.34
N THR A 109 -1.05 -5.01 -5.32
CA THR A 109 -2.05 -6.06 -5.59
C THR A 109 -2.81 -6.41 -4.30
N PRO A 110 -4.06 -6.86 -4.39
CA PRO A 110 -4.82 -7.36 -3.23
C PRO A 110 -4.10 -8.50 -2.50
N PHE A 111 -4.32 -8.60 -1.19
CA PHE A 111 -3.87 -9.72 -0.38
C PHE A 111 -4.85 -9.91 0.78
N GLY A 112 -5.53 -11.06 0.81
CA GLY A 112 -6.60 -11.30 1.78
C GLY A 112 -7.80 -10.37 1.56
N ASN A 113 -8.62 -10.19 2.60
CA ASN A 113 -9.79 -9.32 2.62
C ASN A 113 -9.89 -8.54 3.96
N GLN A 114 -8.73 -8.19 4.51
CA GLN A 114 -8.61 -7.44 5.76
C GLN A 114 -7.45 -6.46 5.70
N GLY A 115 -7.37 -5.59 6.70
CA GLY A 115 -6.30 -4.60 6.85
C GLY A 115 -6.59 -3.31 6.09
N TRP A 116 -5.76 -2.31 6.37
CA TRP A 116 -5.97 -0.93 5.92
C TRP A 116 -6.05 -0.80 4.39
N PHE A 117 -5.34 -1.64 3.63
CA PHE A 117 -5.38 -1.58 2.18
C PHE A 117 -6.69 -2.14 1.64
N PHE A 118 -7.18 -3.27 2.15
CA PHE A 118 -8.51 -3.79 1.79
C PHE A 118 -9.60 -2.77 2.12
N ASP A 119 -9.49 -2.08 3.24
CA ASP A 119 -10.46 -1.08 3.69
C ASP A 119 -10.70 0.07 2.70
N ILE A 120 -9.68 0.40 1.92
CA ILE A 120 -9.77 1.38 0.83
C ILE A 120 -10.72 0.86 -0.27
N TRP A 121 -10.67 -0.44 -0.56
CA TRP A 121 -11.36 -1.09 -1.67
C TRP A 121 -12.66 -1.79 -1.29
N ASP A 122 -12.93 -1.94 0.01
CA ASP A 122 -14.09 -2.63 0.56
C ASP A 122 -15.43 -1.95 0.16
N ASP A 123 -16.06 -2.41 -0.90
CA ASP A 123 -17.35 -1.87 -1.38
C ASP A 123 -18.57 -2.54 -0.71
N SER A 124 -18.39 -3.23 0.43
CA SER A 124 -19.50 -3.65 1.30
C SER A 124 -20.26 -2.45 1.88
N ALA A 125 -21.45 -2.70 2.45
CA ALA A 125 -22.25 -1.66 3.11
C ALA A 125 -21.47 -0.98 4.25
N GLU A 126 -20.74 -1.77 5.04
CA GLU A 126 -19.86 -1.32 6.11
C GLU A 126 -18.71 -0.46 5.58
N GLY A 127 -18.03 -0.92 4.51
CA GLY A 127 -16.93 -0.21 3.88
C GLY A 127 -17.36 1.14 3.27
N LEU A 128 -18.51 1.17 2.61
CA LEU A 128 -19.12 2.39 2.09
C LEU A 128 -19.48 3.36 3.23
N LYS A 129 -20.10 2.87 4.31
CA LYS A 129 -20.42 3.67 5.51
C LYS A 129 -19.17 4.21 6.21
N ARG A 130 -18.07 3.47 6.19
CA ARG A 130 -16.79 3.91 6.74
C ARG A 130 -16.18 5.02 5.86
N ARG A 131 -16.11 4.82 4.54
CA ARG A 131 -15.53 5.80 3.62
C ARG A 131 -16.34 7.10 3.53
N SER A 132 -17.67 7.04 3.68
CA SER A 132 -18.52 8.24 3.66
C SER A 132 -18.28 9.20 4.84
N LYS A 133 -17.61 8.75 5.90
CA LYS A 133 -17.21 9.59 7.05
C LYS A 133 -15.88 10.32 6.83
N LEU A 134 -15.13 10.00 5.76
CA LEU A 134 -13.86 10.66 5.47
C LEU A 134 -14.11 12.00 4.79
N HIS A 135 -13.45 13.06 5.26
CA HIS A 135 -13.49 14.36 4.60
C HIS A 135 -12.82 14.31 3.21
N GLU A 136 -11.72 13.57 3.11
CA GLU A 136 -10.97 13.34 1.87
C GLU A 136 -10.87 11.82 1.64
N PRO A 137 -11.78 11.23 0.83
CA PRO A 137 -11.71 9.81 0.51
C PRO A 137 -10.56 9.52 -0.45
N TRP A 138 -10.09 8.28 -0.45
CA TRP A 138 -9.11 7.81 -1.42
C TRP A 138 -9.65 7.90 -2.84
N GLN A 139 -8.84 8.45 -3.74
CA GLN A 139 -9.02 8.23 -5.17
C GLN A 139 -8.50 6.83 -5.51
N ARG A 140 -9.37 5.99 -6.09
CA ARG A 140 -9.09 4.58 -6.36
C ARG A 140 -9.03 4.36 -7.87
N THR A 141 -7.96 3.73 -8.35
CA THR A 141 -7.80 3.37 -9.76
C THR A 141 -7.38 1.91 -9.85
N ALA A 142 -8.21 1.07 -10.47
CA ALA A 142 -7.94 -0.36 -10.65
C ALA A 142 -7.61 -0.60 -12.12
N VAL A 143 -6.46 -1.23 -12.37
CA VAL A 143 -6.00 -1.59 -13.71
C VAL A 143 -5.73 -3.09 -13.72
N PRO A 144 -6.73 -3.95 -13.98
CA PRO A 144 -6.52 -5.38 -14.12
C PRO A 144 -5.65 -5.66 -15.36
N ALA A 145 -5.01 -6.83 -15.39
CA ALA A 145 -4.10 -7.22 -16.46
C ALA A 145 -4.77 -7.24 -17.84
N SER A 146 -6.08 -7.52 -17.91
CA SER A 146 -6.87 -7.45 -19.14
C SER A 146 -6.95 -6.05 -19.77
N GLN A 147 -6.63 -5.00 -19.01
CA GLN A 147 -6.56 -3.61 -19.51
C GLN A 147 -5.13 -3.20 -19.90
N ILE A 148 -4.15 -4.09 -19.79
CA ILE A 148 -2.74 -3.79 -20.08
C ILE A 148 -2.38 -4.45 -21.42
N PRO A 149 -2.27 -3.71 -22.54
CA PRO A 149 -2.03 -4.28 -23.87
C PRO A 149 -0.70 -5.04 -24.02
N ARG A 150 0.23 -4.82 -23.08
CA ARG A 150 1.53 -5.50 -23.03
C ARG A 150 1.46 -6.92 -22.46
N ILE A 151 0.34 -7.30 -21.84
CA ILE A 151 0.12 -8.64 -21.29
C ILE A 151 -0.82 -9.35 -22.27
N THR A 152 -0.35 -10.41 -22.92
CA THR A 152 -1.14 -11.08 -23.95
C THR A 152 -2.18 -12.01 -23.33
N PRO A 153 -3.31 -12.28 -24.01
CA PRO A 153 -4.29 -13.25 -23.55
C PRO A 153 -3.69 -14.64 -23.33
N GLU A 154 -2.78 -15.07 -24.21
CA GLU A 154 -2.13 -16.38 -24.13
C GLU A 154 -1.28 -16.51 -22.86
N PHE A 155 -0.54 -15.45 -22.50
CA PHE A 155 0.21 -15.43 -21.24
C PHE A 155 -0.71 -15.52 -20.01
N LEU A 156 -1.87 -14.88 -20.06
CA LEU A 156 -2.85 -14.98 -18.97
C LEU A 156 -3.46 -16.37 -18.86
N GLU A 157 -3.66 -17.07 -19.98
CA GLU A 157 -4.14 -18.46 -19.99
C GLU A 157 -3.11 -19.41 -19.37
N ASP A 158 -1.83 -19.25 -19.74
CA ASP A 158 -0.72 -20.03 -19.16
C ASP A 158 -0.61 -19.80 -17.65
N GLU A 159 -0.58 -18.53 -17.20
CA GLU A 159 -0.49 -18.16 -15.79
C GLU A 159 -1.70 -18.67 -14.99
N ARG A 160 -2.90 -18.64 -15.58
CA ARG A 160 -4.11 -19.18 -14.94
C ARG A 160 -4.01 -20.69 -14.74
N ALA A 161 -3.48 -21.41 -15.72
CA ALA A 161 -3.29 -22.86 -15.65
C ALA A 161 -2.21 -23.24 -14.62
N GLU A 162 -1.12 -22.46 -14.53
CA GLU A 162 0.01 -22.74 -13.64
C GLU A 162 -0.26 -22.33 -12.17
N LEU A 163 -0.75 -21.12 -11.95
CA LEU A 163 -0.93 -20.55 -10.60
C LEU A 163 -2.26 -20.98 -9.94
N GLY A 164 -3.20 -21.47 -10.75
CA GLY A 164 -4.56 -21.77 -10.35
C GLY A 164 -5.43 -20.52 -10.22
N GLU A 165 -6.75 -20.73 -10.28
CA GLU A 165 -7.75 -19.66 -10.39
C GLU A 165 -7.61 -18.59 -9.30
N ARG A 166 -7.39 -19.02 -8.06
CA ARG A 166 -7.39 -18.11 -6.91
C ARG A 166 -6.23 -17.11 -6.96
N TRP A 167 -5.01 -17.61 -7.18
CA TRP A 167 -3.82 -16.77 -7.22
C TRP A 167 -3.83 -15.87 -8.46
N PHE A 168 -4.29 -16.42 -9.58
CA PHE A 168 -4.52 -15.68 -10.82
C PHE A 168 -5.49 -14.51 -10.63
N GLN A 169 -6.65 -14.74 -10.00
CA GLN A 169 -7.65 -13.69 -9.76
C GLN A 169 -7.10 -12.57 -8.85
N GLN A 170 -6.27 -12.92 -7.87
CA GLN A 170 -5.68 -11.94 -6.97
C GLN A 170 -4.62 -11.07 -7.68
N GLU A 171 -3.68 -11.71 -8.38
CA GLU A 171 -2.52 -11.02 -8.96
C GLU A 171 -2.86 -10.31 -10.28
N TYR A 172 -3.68 -10.93 -11.14
CA TYR A 172 -3.99 -10.40 -12.47
C TYR A 172 -5.33 -9.65 -12.55
N PHE A 173 -6.32 -10.00 -11.71
CA PHE A 173 -7.67 -9.42 -11.76
C PHE A 173 -8.08 -8.63 -10.51
N LEU A 174 -7.12 -8.39 -9.62
CA LEU A 174 -7.29 -7.53 -8.45
C LEU A 174 -8.47 -7.95 -7.56
N ARG A 175 -8.66 -9.26 -7.37
CA ARG A 175 -9.68 -9.78 -6.46
C ARG A 175 -9.15 -9.94 -5.03
N PHE A 176 -9.86 -9.38 -4.06
CA PHE A 176 -9.67 -9.67 -2.64
C PHE A 176 -10.37 -10.98 -2.29
N LEU A 177 -9.62 -11.98 -1.81
CA LEU A 177 -10.10 -13.34 -1.57
C LEU A 177 -9.72 -13.80 -0.14
N ASP A 178 -10.61 -14.51 0.56
CA ASP A 178 -10.40 -15.02 1.95
C ASP A 178 -9.10 -15.82 2.11
N SER A 179 -8.32 -15.66 3.18
CA SER A 179 -7.06 -16.43 3.38
C SER A 179 -7.22 -17.95 3.20
N ILE A 180 -6.17 -18.61 2.69
CA ILE A 180 -6.12 -20.07 2.46
C ILE A 180 -6.35 -20.87 3.75
N ASP A 181 -5.91 -20.35 4.91
CA ASP A 181 -6.02 -21.02 6.22
C ASP A 181 -7.34 -20.78 6.95
N ALA A 182 -8.29 -20.07 6.33
CA ALA A 182 -9.58 -19.81 6.96
C ALA A 182 -10.47 -21.06 6.87
N VAL A 183 -10.53 -21.84 7.96
CA VAL A 183 -11.46 -22.98 8.11
C VAL A 183 -12.92 -22.53 7.93
N PHE A 184 -13.21 -21.27 8.24
CA PHE A 184 -14.51 -20.63 8.02
C PHE A 184 -14.31 -19.39 7.16
N SER A 185 -15.15 -19.22 6.14
CA SER A 185 -15.19 -17.97 5.37
C SER A 185 -15.47 -16.78 6.30
N GLN A 186 -14.97 -15.60 5.94
CA GLN A 186 -15.19 -14.41 6.77
C GLN A 186 -16.68 -14.06 6.89
N ALA A 187 -17.46 -14.32 5.85
CA ALA A 187 -18.92 -14.19 5.89
C ALA A 187 -19.55 -15.06 7.00
N VAL A 188 -19.03 -16.27 7.22
CA VAL A 188 -19.48 -17.16 8.30
C VAL A 188 -19.06 -16.63 9.67
N ILE A 189 -17.84 -16.10 9.81
CA ILE A 189 -17.36 -15.52 11.09
C ILE A 189 -18.14 -14.25 11.45
N HIS A 190 -18.39 -13.36 10.49
CA HIS A 190 -19.21 -12.17 10.69
C HIS A 190 -20.69 -12.50 10.92
N GLY A 191 -21.24 -13.49 10.20
CA GLY A 191 -22.60 -13.98 10.45
C GLY A 191 -22.76 -14.66 11.81
N ALA A 192 -21.70 -15.29 12.33
CA ALA A 192 -21.68 -15.89 13.67
C ALA A 192 -21.63 -14.85 14.80
N ARG A 193 -21.36 -13.57 14.50
CA ARG A 193 -21.46 -12.45 15.44
C ARG A 193 -22.84 -11.81 15.35
N SER A 194 -23.89 -12.53 15.72
CA SER A 194 -25.16 -11.90 16.07
C SER A 194 -25.25 -11.75 17.59
N GLU A 195 -25.45 -10.52 18.06
CA GLU A 195 -25.88 -10.29 19.45
C GLU A 195 -27.24 -10.96 19.66
N GLY A 196 -27.34 -11.84 20.66
CA GLY A 196 -28.57 -12.56 20.99
C GLY A 196 -28.56 -14.08 20.76
N ILE A 197 -27.41 -14.70 20.44
CA ILE A 197 -27.30 -16.16 20.50
C ILE A 197 -27.10 -16.57 21.96
N GLU A 198 -28.11 -17.20 22.55
CA GLU A 198 -27.95 -17.87 23.83
C GLU A 198 -27.01 -19.08 23.67
N PRO A 199 -26.08 -19.30 24.61
CA PRO A 199 -25.22 -20.47 24.60
C PRO A 199 -26.05 -21.76 24.52
N LEU A 200 -25.66 -22.70 23.66
CA LEU A 200 -26.31 -24.00 23.54
C LEU A 200 -26.22 -24.84 24.83
N PHE A 201 -25.28 -24.49 25.71
CA PHE A 201 -25.09 -25.10 27.01
C PHE A 201 -25.03 -24.00 28.06
N ASP A 202 -25.77 -24.19 29.16
CA ASP A 202 -25.66 -23.34 30.34
C ASP A 202 -24.19 -23.34 30.81
N LEU A 203 -23.59 -22.16 30.84
CA LEU A 203 -22.33 -21.95 31.55
C LEU A 203 -22.66 -22.00 33.04
N GLY A 204 -22.69 -23.22 33.58
CA GLY A 204 -22.92 -23.50 34.99
C GLY A 204 -21.97 -22.67 35.88
N ALA A 205 -22.55 -22.20 36.99
CA ALA A 205 -21.94 -21.33 38.00
C ALA A 205 -20.67 -21.88 38.66
#